data_AF-A0A651FV92-F1
#
_entry.id   AF-A0A651FV92-F1
#
_cell.length_a   1.000
_cell.length_b   1.000
_cell.length_c   1.000
_cell.angle_alpha   90.00
_cell.angle_beta   90.00
_cell.angle_gamma   90.00
#
_symmetry.space_group_name_H-M   'P 1'
#
loop_
_entity.id
_entity.type
_entity.pdbx_description
1 polymer ?
#
loop_
_entity_poly.entity_id
_entity_poly.type
_entity_poly.pdbx_seq_one_letter_code
_entity_poly.pdbx_strand_id
1 'polypeptide(L)' 'MSDIAERVKKIVVEHLGVEADKVTDNANFIDDLGADSLDTVELVMAFEEEFNVEIP' A
#
# COMPACT_ATOMS: atom_id res chain seq x y z
N MET A 1 -14.76 -8.69 10.93
CA MET A 1 -13.59 -8.02 11.52
C MET A 1 -12.93 -7.33 10.36
N SER A 2 -12.79 -6.01 10.41
CA SER A 2 -12.24 -5.23 9.30
C SER A 2 -10.73 -5.46 9.29
N ASP A 3 -10.25 -6.40 8.49
CA ASP A 3 -8.82 -6.71 8.45
C ASP A 3 -8.09 -5.52 7.81
N ILE A 4 -7.27 -4.85 8.61
CA ILE A 4 -6.43 -3.71 8.18
C ILE A 4 -5.61 -4.13 6.95
N ALA A 5 -5.15 -5.38 6.91
CA ALA A 5 -4.44 -5.95 5.78
C ALA A 5 -5.26 -5.92 4.47
N GLU A 6 -6.56 -6.20 4.49
CA GLU A 6 -7.40 -6.11 3.28
C GLU A 6 -7.52 -4.67 2.78
N ARG A 7 -7.70 -3.70 3.70
CA ARG A 7 -7.77 -2.27 3.34
C ARG A 7 -6.44 -1.80 2.75
N VAL A 8 -5.32 -2.15 3.38
CA VAL A 8 -3.98 -1.83 2.88
C VAL A 8 -3.78 -2.43 1.50
N LYS A 9 -4.02 -3.74 1.32
CA LYS A 9 -3.89 -4.38 0.00
C LYS A 9 -4.71 -3.70 -1.07
N LYS A 10 -5.95 -3.31 -0.75
CA LYS A 10 -6.83 -2.65 -1.70
C LYS A 10 -6.27 -1.30 -2.18
N ILE A 11 -5.77 -0.49 -1.26
CA ILE A 11 -5.15 0.82 -1.57
C ILE A 11 -3.89 0.60 -2.41
N VAL A 12 -3.04 -0.36 -2.05
CA VAL A 12 -1.83 -0.71 -2.81
C VAL A 12 -2.18 -1.12 -4.25
N VAL A 13 -3.18 -1.99 -4.41
CA VAL A 13 -3.66 -2.45 -5.73
C VAL A 13 -4.25 -1.31 -6.56
N GLU A 14 -5.03 -0.42 -5.95
CA GLU A 14 -5.65 0.72 -6.63
C GLU A 14 -4.64 1.83 -6.98
N HIS A 15 -3.68 2.14 -6.10
CA HIS A 15 -2.67 3.17 -6.36
C HIS A 15 -1.55 2.70 -7.27
N LEU A 16 -0.95 1.53 -7.01
CA LEU A 16 0.15 1.00 -7.82
C LEU A 16 -0.33 0.30 -9.09
N GLY A 17 -1.62 -0.01 -9.21
CA GLY A 17 -2.16 -0.75 -10.35
C GLY A 17 -1.62 -2.18 -10.47
N VAL A 18 -1.16 -2.76 -9.36
CA VAL A 18 -0.61 -4.12 -9.29
C VAL A 18 -1.68 -5.13 -8.92
N GLU A 19 -1.45 -6.40 -9.25
CA GLU A 19 -2.39 -7.47 -8.88
C GLU A 19 -2.39 -7.74 -7.38
N ALA A 20 -3.58 -7.94 -6.80
CA ALA A 20 -3.74 -8.26 -5.37
C ALA A 20 -2.96 -9.51 -4.94
N ASP A 21 -2.77 -10.46 -5.86
CA ASP A 21 -1.99 -11.68 -5.63
C ASP A 21 -0.50 -11.41 -5.43
N LYS A 22 0.02 -10.29 -5.97
CA LYS A 22 1.40 -9.86 -5.75
C LYS A 22 1.57 -9.12 -4.43
N VAL A 23 0.51 -8.50 -3.91
CA VAL A 23 0.55 -7.80 -2.63
C VAL A 23 0.44 -8.82 -1.49
N THR A 24 1.59 -9.42 -1.18
CA THR A 24 1.76 -10.30 -0.02
C THR A 24 2.31 -9.53 1.17
N ASP A 25 2.14 -10.06 2.38
CA ASP A 25 2.61 -9.38 3.60
C ASP A 25 4.15 -9.31 3.67
N ASN A 26 4.84 -10.07 2.81
CA ASN A 26 6.29 -10.06 2.65
C ASN A 26 6.76 -9.38 1.34
N ALA A 27 5.83 -8.84 0.55
CA ALA A 27 6.18 -8.21 -0.72
C ALA A 27 6.92 -6.89 -0.47
N ASN A 28 7.96 -6.65 -1.26
CA ASN A 28 8.66 -5.38 -1.26
C ASN A 28 7.95 -4.39 -2.22
N PHE A 29 7.55 -3.23 -1.69
CA PHE A 29 6.91 -2.19 -2.51
C PHE A 29 7.75 -1.76 -3.70
N ILE A 30 9.07 -1.64 -3.54
CA ILE A 30 9.97 -1.18 -4.60
C ILE A 30 10.35 -2.35 -5.51
N ASP A 31 10.86 -3.44 -4.94
CA ASP A 31 11.44 -4.52 -5.74
C ASP A 31 10.38 -5.46 -6.36
N ASP A 32 9.27 -5.74 -5.66
CA ASP A 32 8.24 -6.70 -6.12
C ASP A 32 7.05 -6.00 -6.78
N LEU A 33 6.64 -4.85 -6.25
CA LEU A 33 5.49 -4.08 -6.76
C LEU A 33 5.91 -2.97 -7.73
N GLY A 34 7.21 -2.65 -7.81
CA GLY A 34 7.72 -1.64 -8.73
C GLY A 34 7.36 -0.21 -8.35
N ALA A 35 7.01 0.03 -7.08
CA ALA A 35 6.76 1.37 -6.56
C ALA A 35 8.03 2.20 -6.62
N ASP A 36 7.93 3.41 -7.15
CA ASP A 36 9.02 4.35 -7.08
C ASP A 36 9.04 5.13 -5.73
N SER A 37 10.06 5.96 -5.53
CA SER A 37 10.19 6.78 -4.32
C SER A 37 9.06 7.80 -4.16
N LEU A 38 8.33 8.14 -5.23
CA LEU A 38 7.18 9.04 -5.20
C LEU A 38 5.91 8.26 -4.83
N ASP A 39 5.69 7.11 -5.48
CA ASP A 39 4.56 6.20 -5.24
C ASP A 39 4.48 5.77 -3.78
N THR A 40 5.64 5.46 -3.17
CA THR A 40 5.72 5.11 -1.75
C THR A 40 5.30 6.25 -0.84
N VAL A 41 5.63 7.51 -1.17
CA VAL A 41 5.22 8.70 -0.40
C VAL A 41 3.73 8.97 -0.57
N GLU A 42 3.21 8.84 -1.79
CA GLU A 42 1.77 8.98 -2.08
C GLU A 42 0.94 7.89 -1.36
N LEU A 43 1.41 6.65 -1.36
CA LEU A 43 0.80 5.55 -0.60
C LEU A 43 0.79 5.82 0.89
N VAL A 44 1.90 6.28 1.46
CA VAL A 44 1.96 6.62 2.89
C VAL A 44 0.95 7.71 3.22
N MET A 45 0.86 8.79 2.44
CA MET A 45 -0.15 9.83 2.64
C MET A 45 -1.59 9.28 2.54
N ALA A 46 -1.86 8.41 1.56
CA ALA A 46 -3.17 7.77 1.41
C ALA A 46 -3.53 6.89 2.63
N PHE A 47 -2.55 6.17 3.20
CA PHE A 47 -2.74 5.42 4.43
C PHE A 47 -2.97 6.32 5.64
N GLU A 48 -2.20 7.41 5.77
CA GLU A 48 -2.35 8.37 6.84
C GLU A 48 -3.75 8.99 6.86
N GLU A 49 -4.29 9.37 5.70
CA GLU A 49 -5.66 9.89 5.57
C GLU A 49 -6.73 8.82 5.85
N GLU A 50 -6.61 7.63 5.27
CA GLU A 50 -7.62 6.56 5.35
C GLU A 50 -7.71 5.93 6.76
N PHE A 51 -6.57 5.87 7.47
CA PHE A 51 -6.49 5.34 8.82
C PHE A 51 -6.44 6.44 9.89
N ASN A 52 -6.32 7.70 9.47
CA ASN A 52 -6.21 8.87 10.34
C ASN A 52 -5.04 8.74 11.34
N VAL A 53 -3.89 8.28 10.82
CA VAL A 53 -2.63 7.99 11.53
C VAL A 53 -1.49 8.83 10.93
N GLU A 54 -0.35 8.93 11.62
CA GLU A 54 0.91 9.44 11.08
C GLU A 54 1.94 8.32 11.04
N ILE A 55 2.60 8.14 9.90
CA ILE A 55 3.66 7.15 9.68
C ILE A 55 5.00 7.92 9.57
N PRO A 56 5.88 7.84 10.59
CA PRO A 56 7.14 8.57 10.62
C PRO A 56 8.24 7.98 9.72
#